data_AF-A0A923Z181-F1
#
_entry.id   AF-A0A923Z181-F1
#
_cell.length_a   1.000
_cell.length_b   1.000
_cell.length_c   1.000
_cell.angle_alpha   90.00
_cell.angle_beta   90.00
_cell.angle_gamma   90.00
#
_symmetry.space_group_name_H-M   'P 1'
#
loop_
_entity.id
_entity.type
_entity.pdbx_description
1 polymer ?
#
loop_
_entity_poly.entity_id
_entity_poly.type
_entity_poly.pdbx_seq_one_letter_code
_entity_poly.pdbx_strand_id
1 'polypeptide(L)'
;VMFSPRGAMFLGHSDSDMTALAQRGDALRCDGIDAELLTRAQVAALVPLLDMSPSARFPVHGGLTQRRGGTARHDAVAWGYARAADTLGVDIIQNCEVTGFTTAGGRVTGVETTRGPIGADRVGICVAGNSGPVAALAGIKLPIEAQTLQAFVTEPVKPMIDTVIMSQSLHCYISQSDKGGIVLGGDPDQFPSYAQRGLPPRLEKAAAEAIALVPALSRLRMVRCWSGTTDMSFDGSPIISALPVDGLYLNGGWCYGGFKATPGSGYAYSTLLATGEPHALARPFGLDRFASGATVDEAGVGPMPQLR
;
A
#
# COMPACT_ATOMS: atom_id res chain seq x y z
N VAL A 1 10.33 14.21 9.08
CA VAL A 1 9.63 13.00 8.58
C VAL A 1 10.45 11.70 8.73
N MET A 2 11.75 11.72 9.06
CA MET A 2 12.59 10.49 9.13
C MET A 2 12.45 9.64 7.85
N PHE A 3 12.49 10.29 6.68
CA PHE A 3 12.57 9.59 5.40
C PHE A 3 14.02 9.17 5.17
N SER A 4 14.22 7.91 4.80
CA SER A 4 15.53 7.33 4.54
C SER A 4 15.54 6.72 3.14
N PRO A 5 16.17 7.38 2.14
CA PRO A 5 16.30 6.88 0.78
C PRO A 5 17.42 5.84 0.72
N ARG A 6 17.16 4.67 1.29
CA ARG A 6 18.15 3.61 1.51
C ARG A 6 18.10 2.49 0.47
N GLY A 7 17.33 2.70 -0.60
CA GLY A 7 17.06 1.70 -1.62
C GLY A 7 15.88 0.81 -1.29
N ALA A 8 15.24 0.35 -2.35
CA ALA A 8 14.25 -0.72 -2.33
C ALA A 8 14.59 -1.73 -3.42
N MET A 9 14.78 -2.99 -3.05
CA MET A 9 15.23 -4.04 -3.95
C MET A 9 14.20 -5.16 -4.03
N PHE A 10 13.83 -5.52 -5.26
CA PHE A 10 13.02 -6.71 -5.57
C PHE A 10 13.97 -7.84 -5.99
N LEU A 11 13.93 -8.97 -5.28
CA LEU A 11 14.73 -10.16 -5.57
C LEU A 11 14.09 -11.01 -6.67
N GLY A 12 14.92 -11.57 -7.53
CA GLY A 12 14.52 -12.60 -8.49
C GLY A 12 15.08 -13.98 -8.08
N HIS A 13 14.22 -14.99 -8.12
CA HIS A 13 14.54 -16.37 -7.70
C HIS A 13 14.53 -17.40 -8.83
N SER A 14 14.32 -16.93 -10.06
CA SER A 14 14.27 -17.75 -11.27
C SER A 14 14.61 -16.92 -12.50
N ASP A 15 14.83 -17.56 -13.64
CA ASP A 15 15.03 -16.85 -14.91
C ASP A 15 13.76 -16.10 -15.35
N SER A 16 12.58 -16.62 -15.00
CA SER A 16 11.29 -15.95 -15.21
C SER A 16 11.21 -14.66 -14.39
N ASP A 17 11.60 -14.71 -13.12
CA ASP A 17 11.61 -13.53 -12.24
C ASP A 17 12.55 -12.47 -12.79
N MET A 18 13.76 -12.88 -13.23
CA MET A 18 14.74 -11.95 -13.80
C MET A 18 14.24 -11.30 -15.09
N THR A 19 13.49 -12.03 -15.91
CA THR A 19 12.84 -11.48 -17.12
C THR A 19 11.79 -10.44 -16.75
N ALA A 20 10.91 -10.75 -15.80
CA ALA A 20 9.88 -9.81 -15.32
C ALA A 20 10.49 -8.55 -14.67
N LEU A 21 11.57 -8.72 -13.89
CA LEU A 21 12.31 -7.61 -13.29
C LEU A 21 12.99 -6.73 -14.34
N ALA A 22 13.55 -7.32 -15.39
CA ALA A 22 14.12 -6.56 -16.51
C ALA A 22 13.05 -5.74 -17.23
N GLN A 23 11.91 -6.37 -17.58
CA GLN A 23 10.77 -5.69 -18.21
C GLN A 23 10.27 -4.52 -17.36
N ARG A 24 10.10 -4.74 -16.05
CA ARG A 24 9.72 -3.68 -15.11
C ARG A 24 10.74 -2.56 -15.05
N GLY A 25 12.04 -2.89 -14.97
CA GLY A 25 13.12 -1.91 -14.95
C GLY A 25 13.18 -1.07 -16.22
N ASP A 26 12.98 -1.68 -17.39
CA ASP A 26 12.91 -0.99 -18.67
C ASP A 26 11.71 -0.04 -18.74
N ALA A 27 10.52 -0.50 -18.34
CA ALA A 27 9.32 0.34 -18.28
C ALA A 27 9.52 1.57 -17.38
N LEU A 28 10.07 1.38 -16.17
CA LEU A 28 10.38 2.49 -15.26
C LEU A 28 11.34 3.50 -15.91
N ARG A 29 12.38 3.04 -16.60
CA ARG A 29 13.36 3.92 -17.26
C ARG A 29 12.76 4.67 -18.45
N CYS A 30 11.84 4.06 -19.20
CA CYS A 30 11.09 4.74 -20.25
C CYS A 30 10.26 5.92 -19.71
N ASP A 31 9.79 5.82 -18.46
CA ASP A 31 9.07 6.89 -17.75
C ASP A 31 9.99 7.81 -16.93
N GLY A 32 11.32 7.72 -17.13
CA GLY A 32 12.29 8.56 -16.44
C GLY A 32 12.49 8.24 -14.94
N ILE A 33 12.07 7.05 -14.50
CA ILE A 33 12.23 6.57 -13.13
C ILE A 33 13.50 5.71 -13.04
N ASP A 34 14.33 5.97 -12.03
CA ASP A 34 15.57 5.23 -11.79
C ASP A 34 15.30 3.77 -11.43
N ALA A 35 15.92 2.85 -12.17
CA ALA A 35 15.86 1.41 -11.91
C ALA A 35 17.15 0.73 -12.38
N GLU A 36 17.76 -0.06 -11.50
CA GLU A 36 19.00 -0.80 -11.76
C GLU A 36 18.75 -2.30 -11.66
N LEU A 37 18.90 -3.02 -12.77
CA LEU A 37 18.91 -4.48 -12.77
C LEU A 37 20.29 -4.97 -12.29
N LEU A 38 20.30 -5.75 -11.22
CA LEU A 38 21.49 -6.25 -10.55
C LEU A 38 21.67 -7.74 -10.80
N THR A 39 22.92 -8.12 -11.06
CA THR A 39 23.37 -9.51 -11.04
C THR A 39 23.35 -10.06 -9.62
N ARG A 40 23.33 -11.40 -9.50
CA ARG A 40 23.51 -12.12 -8.23
C ARG A 40 24.68 -11.61 -7.39
N ALA A 41 25.83 -11.35 -8.00
CA ALA A 41 27.03 -10.89 -7.30
C ALA A 41 26.87 -9.47 -6.76
N GLN A 42 26.23 -8.58 -7.52
CA GLN A 42 25.92 -7.22 -7.07
C GLN A 42 24.90 -7.22 -5.92
N VAL A 43 23.90 -8.11 -5.97
CA VAL A 43 22.95 -8.31 -4.85
C VAL A 43 23.68 -8.79 -3.59
N ALA A 44 24.57 -9.77 -3.70
CA ALA A 44 25.37 -10.26 -2.57
C ALA A 44 26.25 -9.16 -1.94
N ALA A 45 26.82 -8.27 -2.77
CA ALA A 45 27.60 -7.14 -2.30
C ALA A 45 26.74 -6.09 -1.58
N LEU A 46 25.51 -5.86 -2.06
CA LEU A 46 24.58 -4.86 -1.49
C LEU A 46 23.92 -5.36 -0.20
N VAL A 47 23.59 -6.65 -0.13
CA VAL A 47 22.94 -7.27 1.04
C VAL A 47 23.68 -8.55 1.44
N PRO A 48 24.81 -8.43 2.16
CA PRO A 48 25.69 -9.57 2.47
C PRO A 48 25.05 -10.65 3.35
N LEU A 49 23.93 -10.35 4.00
CA LEU A 49 23.24 -11.27 4.90
C LEU A 49 22.23 -12.19 4.20
N LEU A 50 22.01 -12.01 2.89
CA LEU A 50 21.18 -12.93 2.12
C LEU A 50 21.83 -14.31 2.06
N ASP A 51 21.01 -15.37 2.09
CA ASP A 51 21.48 -16.71 1.80
C ASP A 51 21.79 -16.86 0.30
N MET A 52 23.07 -16.65 -0.02
CA MET A 52 23.61 -16.84 -1.37
C MET A 52 24.21 -18.24 -1.56
N SER A 53 23.87 -19.22 -0.71
CA SER A 53 24.37 -20.59 -0.85
C SER A 53 23.75 -21.30 -2.07
N PRO A 54 24.46 -22.26 -2.70
CA PRO A 54 23.88 -23.09 -3.76
C PRO A 54 22.72 -23.99 -3.28
N SER A 55 22.68 -24.27 -1.97
CA SER A 55 21.65 -25.07 -1.32
C SER A 55 20.48 -24.24 -0.77
N ALA A 56 20.45 -22.94 -1.03
CA ALA A 56 19.40 -22.06 -0.55
C ALA A 56 18.03 -22.57 -1.02
N ARG A 57 17.04 -22.59 -0.11
CA ARG A 57 15.68 -23.04 -0.43
C ARG A 57 15.03 -22.22 -1.56
N PHE A 58 15.41 -20.95 -1.66
CA PHE A 58 14.97 -19.99 -2.67
C PHE A 58 16.19 -19.26 -3.24
N PRO A 59 16.91 -19.87 -4.22
CA PRO A 59 18.13 -19.29 -4.77
C PRO A 59 17.90 -17.88 -5.28
N VAL A 60 18.79 -16.93 -4.96
CA VAL A 60 18.76 -15.58 -5.54
C VAL A 60 19.52 -15.57 -6.86
N HIS A 61 18.87 -15.17 -7.94
CA HIS A 61 19.44 -15.04 -9.29
C HIS A 61 19.89 -13.60 -9.59
N GLY A 62 19.30 -12.61 -8.91
CA GLY A 62 19.59 -11.19 -9.07
C GLY A 62 18.49 -10.34 -8.43
N GLY A 63 18.37 -9.09 -8.86
CA GLY A 63 17.30 -8.23 -8.37
C GLY A 63 17.16 -6.93 -9.17
N LEU A 64 16.08 -6.20 -8.93
CA LEU A 64 15.88 -4.83 -9.43
C LEU A 64 15.90 -3.89 -8.23
N THR A 65 16.76 -2.88 -8.24
CA THR A 65 16.80 -1.87 -7.17
C THR A 65 16.42 -0.49 -7.68
N GLN A 66 15.67 0.24 -6.85
CA GLN A 66 15.48 1.67 -6.97
C GLN A 66 16.20 2.35 -5.81
N ARG A 67 17.29 3.06 -6.09
CA ARG A 67 18.17 3.67 -5.07
C ARG A 67 17.46 4.75 -4.25
N ARG A 68 16.58 5.51 -4.90
CA ARG A 68 15.78 6.57 -4.26
C ARG A 68 14.63 6.04 -3.41
N GLY A 69 14.32 4.74 -3.52
CA GLY A 69 13.36 4.06 -2.66
C GLY A 69 13.83 3.98 -1.21
N GLY A 70 12.95 3.58 -0.30
CA GLY A 70 13.32 3.41 1.10
C GLY A 70 12.13 3.44 2.04
N THR A 71 12.36 3.92 3.26
CA THR A 71 11.38 3.89 4.35
C THR A 71 11.14 5.29 4.92
N ALA A 72 9.98 5.46 5.57
CA ALA A 72 9.69 6.62 6.40
C ALA A 72 8.88 6.19 7.61
N ARG A 73 8.97 6.93 8.72
CA ARG A 73 8.12 6.68 9.88
C ARG A 73 6.70 7.17 9.62
N HIS A 74 5.76 6.24 9.48
CA HIS A 74 4.37 6.54 9.10
C HIS A 74 3.68 7.56 10.00
N ASP A 75 3.84 7.47 11.32
CA ASP A 75 3.21 8.43 12.26
C ASP A 75 3.73 9.85 12.03
N ALA A 76 5.03 9.99 11.77
CA ALA A 76 5.66 11.28 11.54
C ALA A 76 5.24 11.89 10.19
N VAL A 77 4.93 11.06 9.19
CA VAL A 77 4.33 11.51 7.93
C VAL A 77 2.93 12.05 8.20
N ALA A 78 2.07 11.28 8.87
CA ALA A 78 0.70 11.65 9.16
C ALA A 78 0.61 12.93 10.00
N TRP A 79 1.38 13.02 11.10
CA TRP A 79 1.42 14.22 11.94
C TRP A 79 2.03 15.43 11.22
N GLY A 80 2.98 15.20 10.31
CA GLY A 80 3.54 16.25 9.47
C GLY A 80 2.47 16.90 8.58
N TYR A 81 1.67 16.08 7.90
CA TYR A 81 0.54 16.57 7.10
C TYR A 81 -0.53 17.23 7.96
N ALA A 82 -0.94 16.60 9.06
CA ALA A 82 -1.96 17.14 9.96
C ALA A 82 -1.57 18.53 10.48
N ARG A 83 -0.33 18.70 10.95
CA ARG A 83 0.17 20.00 11.43
C ARG A 83 0.15 21.07 10.34
N ALA A 84 0.57 20.72 9.12
CA ALA A 84 0.59 21.67 8.01
C ALA A 84 -0.83 22.06 7.59
N ALA A 85 -1.76 21.10 7.52
CA ALA A 85 -3.16 21.34 7.20
C ALA A 85 -3.83 22.26 8.24
N ASP A 86 -3.64 21.96 9.54
CA ASP A 86 -4.14 22.78 10.65
C ASP A 86 -3.60 24.22 10.60
N THR A 87 -2.30 24.38 10.32
CA THR A 87 -1.69 25.71 10.14
C THR A 87 -2.30 26.50 8.97
N LEU A 88 -2.84 25.79 7.97
CA LEU A 88 -3.52 26.38 6.81
C LEU A 88 -5.04 26.56 7.02
N GLY A 89 -5.54 26.29 8.24
CA GLY A 89 -6.94 26.50 8.61
C GLY A 89 -7.86 25.30 8.38
N VAL A 90 -7.32 24.09 8.20
CA VAL A 90 -8.13 22.87 8.11
C VAL A 90 -8.51 22.38 9.51
N ASP A 91 -9.81 22.20 9.75
CA ASP A 91 -10.30 21.57 10.98
C ASP A 91 -10.13 20.05 10.95
N ILE A 92 -9.46 19.50 11.97
CA ILE A 92 -9.27 18.05 12.16
C ILE A 92 -10.16 17.55 13.29
N ILE A 93 -11.30 16.98 12.94
CA ILE A 93 -12.32 16.52 13.90
C ILE A 93 -12.19 15.02 14.13
N GLN A 94 -11.60 14.63 15.25
CA GLN A 94 -11.51 13.23 15.70
C GLN A 94 -12.77 12.79 16.47
N ASN A 95 -12.91 11.47 16.67
CA ASN A 95 -14.05 10.85 17.34
C ASN A 95 -15.39 11.29 16.72
N CYS A 96 -15.41 11.40 15.39
CA CYS A 96 -16.50 11.95 14.59
C CYS A 96 -16.77 11.01 13.42
N GLU A 97 -17.36 9.86 13.72
CA GLU A 97 -17.73 8.89 12.70
C GLU A 97 -18.84 9.46 11.81
N VAL A 98 -18.65 9.36 10.49
CA VAL A 98 -19.69 9.63 9.48
C VAL A 98 -20.64 8.44 9.45
N THR A 99 -21.92 8.70 9.69
CA THR A 99 -22.99 7.70 9.76
C THR A 99 -23.99 7.80 8.62
N GLY A 100 -23.86 8.82 7.76
CA GLY A 100 -24.74 9.02 6.60
C GLY A 100 -24.32 10.21 5.73
N PHE A 101 -24.99 10.37 4.60
CA PHE A 101 -24.84 11.52 3.70
C PHE A 101 -26.18 12.21 3.53
N THR A 102 -26.19 13.54 3.51
CA THR A 102 -27.36 14.32 3.11
C THR A 102 -27.26 14.63 1.62
N THR A 103 -28.37 14.45 0.90
CA THR A 103 -28.42 14.75 -0.54
C THR A 103 -29.66 15.57 -0.89
N ALA A 104 -29.54 16.42 -1.91
CA ALA A 104 -30.64 17.17 -2.49
C ALA A 104 -30.51 17.15 -4.02
N GLY A 105 -31.56 16.72 -4.72
CA GLY A 105 -31.55 16.68 -6.20
C GLY A 105 -30.44 15.79 -6.80
N GLY A 106 -30.02 14.72 -6.10
CA GLY A 106 -28.93 13.83 -6.56
C GLY A 106 -27.52 14.34 -6.26
N ARG A 107 -27.38 15.48 -5.60
CA ARG A 107 -26.11 16.08 -5.17
C ARG A 107 -25.93 15.94 -3.66
N VAL A 108 -24.71 15.68 -3.20
CA VAL A 108 -24.36 15.73 -1.77
C VAL A 108 -24.40 17.15 -1.23
N THR A 109 -24.94 17.32 -0.03
CA THR A 109 -25.03 18.62 0.67
C THR A 109 -24.36 18.59 2.04
N GLY A 110 -23.85 17.43 2.47
CA GLY A 110 -23.25 17.25 3.78
C GLY A 110 -23.14 15.79 4.21
N VAL A 111 -22.73 15.61 5.45
CA VAL A 111 -22.60 14.32 6.13
C VAL A 111 -23.32 14.34 7.47
N GLU A 112 -23.94 13.22 7.82
CA GLU A 112 -24.41 12.95 9.16
C GLU A 112 -23.27 12.32 9.97
N THR A 113 -23.08 12.78 11.20
CA THR A 113 -22.00 12.27 12.05
C THR A 113 -22.47 12.03 13.48
N THR A 114 -21.69 11.23 14.21
CA THR A 114 -21.84 11.04 15.67
C THR A 114 -21.71 12.33 16.50
N ARG A 115 -21.24 13.44 15.90
CA ARG A 115 -21.13 14.76 16.55
C ARG A 115 -22.06 15.82 15.94
N GLY A 116 -23.07 15.38 15.18
CA GLY A 116 -24.05 16.24 14.52
C GLY A 116 -23.81 16.37 13.01
N PRO A 117 -24.77 16.97 12.28
CA PRO A 117 -24.66 17.15 10.83
C PRO A 117 -23.61 18.21 10.48
N ILE A 118 -22.89 18.00 9.38
CA ILE A 118 -21.93 18.95 8.82
C ILE A 118 -22.29 19.18 7.34
N GLY A 119 -22.63 20.43 6.99
CA GLY A 119 -22.90 20.83 5.61
C GLY A 119 -21.62 20.95 4.78
N ALA A 120 -21.66 20.49 3.52
CA ALA A 120 -20.52 20.56 2.60
C ALA A 120 -20.99 20.54 1.14
N ASP A 121 -20.39 21.39 0.31
CA ASP A 121 -20.68 21.42 -1.14
C ASP A 121 -20.04 20.26 -1.91
N ARG A 122 -18.96 19.69 -1.35
CA ARG A 122 -18.18 18.59 -1.91
C ARG A 122 -17.68 17.71 -0.77
N VAL A 123 -17.73 16.40 -0.94
CA VAL A 123 -17.34 15.42 0.07
C VAL A 123 -16.39 14.39 -0.52
N GLY A 124 -15.24 14.19 0.13
CA GLY A 124 -14.25 13.19 -0.26
C GLY A 124 -14.19 12.00 0.72
N ILE A 125 -14.26 10.78 0.19
CA ILE A 125 -14.12 9.53 0.95
C ILE A 125 -12.64 9.09 0.89
N CYS A 126 -11.95 9.08 2.03
CA CYS A 126 -10.53 8.69 2.19
C CYS A 126 -10.32 7.78 3.40
N VAL A 127 -11.12 6.70 3.51
CA VAL A 127 -11.21 5.88 4.74
C VAL A 127 -10.61 4.46 4.60
N ALA A 128 -9.85 4.23 3.53
CA ALA A 128 -9.13 2.98 3.26
C ALA A 128 -10.01 1.73 3.48
N GLY A 129 -9.67 0.84 4.42
CA GLY A 129 -10.43 -0.38 4.71
C GLY A 129 -11.94 -0.18 4.88
N ASN A 130 -12.42 1.01 5.27
CA ASN A 130 -13.85 1.33 5.42
C ASN A 130 -14.49 1.99 4.17
N SER A 131 -13.79 2.07 3.04
CA SER A 131 -14.29 2.72 1.82
C SER A 131 -15.60 2.11 1.34
N GLY A 132 -15.72 0.78 1.39
CA GLY A 132 -16.95 0.06 1.03
C GLY A 132 -18.14 0.42 1.94
N PRO A 133 -18.03 0.20 3.27
CA PRO A 133 -19.07 0.56 4.23
C PRO A 133 -19.48 2.04 4.15
N VAL A 134 -18.53 2.97 4.04
CA VAL A 134 -18.85 4.40 3.96
C VAL A 134 -19.54 4.74 2.64
N ALA A 135 -19.08 4.23 1.50
CA ALA A 135 -19.77 4.46 0.23
C ALA A 135 -21.19 3.86 0.21
N ALA A 136 -21.41 2.75 0.91
CA ALA A 136 -22.73 2.13 1.03
C ALA A 136 -23.75 3.02 1.78
N LEU A 137 -23.31 3.92 2.66
CA LEU A 137 -24.18 4.93 3.30
C LEU A 137 -24.78 5.91 2.29
N ALA A 138 -24.14 6.08 1.12
CA ALA A 138 -24.65 6.84 -0.02
C ALA A 138 -25.32 5.94 -1.09
N GLY A 139 -25.57 4.66 -0.78
CA GLY A 139 -26.16 3.70 -1.71
C GLY A 139 -25.22 3.21 -2.82
N ILE A 140 -23.90 3.40 -2.67
CA ILE A 140 -22.92 3.05 -3.70
C ILE A 140 -22.20 1.76 -3.33
N LYS A 141 -22.22 0.77 -4.24
CA LYS A 141 -21.40 -0.43 -4.14
C LYS A 141 -20.08 -0.24 -4.89
N LEU A 142 -18.96 -0.30 -4.17
CA LEU A 142 -17.63 -0.17 -4.76
C LEU A 142 -17.06 -1.55 -5.17
N PRO A 143 -16.22 -1.62 -6.22
CA PRO A 143 -15.51 -2.83 -6.66
C PRO A 143 -14.25 -3.06 -5.81
N ILE A 144 -14.41 -3.06 -4.50
CA ILE A 144 -13.32 -3.26 -3.52
C ILE A 144 -13.73 -4.26 -2.45
N GLU A 145 -12.74 -4.94 -1.89
CA GLU A 145 -12.90 -5.86 -0.77
C GLU A 145 -11.96 -5.48 0.37
N ALA A 146 -12.48 -5.41 1.60
CA ALA A 146 -11.65 -5.19 2.77
C ALA A 146 -10.94 -6.49 3.16
N GLN A 147 -9.61 -6.53 3.08
CA GLN A 147 -8.81 -7.67 3.53
C GLN A 147 -7.92 -7.29 4.69
N THR A 148 -7.56 -8.28 5.51
CA THR A 148 -6.59 -8.09 6.59
C THR A 148 -5.17 -8.30 6.07
N LEU A 149 -4.28 -7.35 6.37
CA LEU A 149 -2.86 -7.44 6.09
C LEU A 149 -2.06 -7.41 7.39
N GLN A 150 -1.21 -8.41 7.60
CA GLN A 150 -0.43 -8.56 8.82
C GLN A 150 1.01 -8.05 8.64
N ALA A 151 1.56 -7.51 9.71
CA ALA A 151 2.97 -7.15 9.81
C ALA A 151 3.48 -7.46 11.23
N PHE A 152 4.80 -7.58 11.36
CA PHE A 152 5.44 -7.89 12.63
C PHE A 152 6.83 -7.26 12.74
N VAL A 153 7.29 -7.15 13.97
CA VAL A 153 8.57 -6.53 14.30
C VAL A 153 9.35 -7.36 15.31
N THR A 154 10.66 -7.42 15.11
CA THR A 154 11.58 -8.08 16.05
C THR A 154 11.98 -7.16 17.21
N GLU A 155 12.72 -7.71 18.17
CA GLU A 155 13.53 -6.91 19.09
C GLU A 155 14.57 -6.07 18.32
N PRO A 156 14.97 -4.90 18.86
CA PRO A 156 15.93 -4.04 18.19
C PRO A 156 17.33 -4.66 18.20
N VAL A 157 18.01 -4.56 17.08
CA VAL A 157 19.40 -4.99 16.92
C VAL A 157 20.24 -3.88 16.30
N LYS A 158 21.57 -4.04 16.32
CA LYS A 158 22.48 -3.12 15.63
C LYS A 158 22.14 -3.07 14.12
N PRO A 159 22.45 -1.96 13.43
CA PRO A 159 22.26 -1.87 11.99
C PRO A 159 22.89 -3.07 11.26
N MET A 160 22.09 -3.72 10.43
CA MET A 160 22.48 -4.93 9.70
C MET A 160 21.76 -5.07 8.35
N ILE A 161 20.61 -4.40 8.14
CA ILE A 161 19.90 -4.35 6.86
C ILE A 161 19.72 -2.88 6.44
N ASP A 162 20.49 -2.47 5.43
CA ASP A 162 20.57 -1.07 4.98
C ASP A 162 19.69 -0.76 3.76
N THR A 163 18.93 -1.72 3.23
CA THR A 163 17.97 -1.53 2.13
C THR A 163 16.62 -2.16 2.49
N VAL A 164 15.55 -1.77 1.79
CA VAL A 164 14.33 -2.58 1.79
C VAL A 164 14.55 -3.79 0.87
N ILE A 165 14.32 -4.99 1.38
CA ILE A 165 14.37 -6.25 0.62
C ILE A 165 12.93 -6.68 0.40
N MET A 166 12.57 -6.99 -0.84
CA MET A 166 11.27 -7.53 -1.22
C MET A 166 11.46 -8.71 -2.14
N SER A 167 10.60 -9.71 -2.01
CA SER A 167 10.48 -10.81 -2.98
C SER A 167 9.02 -10.95 -3.35
N GLN A 168 8.72 -10.82 -4.64
CA GLN A 168 7.36 -11.07 -5.15
C GLN A 168 7.06 -12.56 -5.13
N SER A 169 7.99 -13.40 -5.58
CA SER A 169 7.80 -14.86 -5.62
C SER A 169 7.58 -15.48 -4.25
N LEU A 170 8.17 -14.91 -3.19
CA LEU A 170 7.95 -15.33 -1.81
C LEU A 170 6.88 -14.49 -1.10
N HIS A 171 6.42 -13.38 -1.68
CA HIS A 171 5.54 -12.43 -1.01
C HIS A 171 6.01 -12.05 0.40
N CYS A 172 7.27 -11.62 0.51
CA CYS A 172 7.89 -11.23 1.77
C CYS A 172 8.65 -9.90 1.60
N TYR A 173 8.55 -9.02 2.60
CA TYR A 173 9.38 -7.82 2.68
C TYR A 173 10.09 -7.71 4.03
N ILE A 174 11.30 -7.15 4.01
CA ILE A 174 12.18 -6.99 5.17
C ILE A 174 12.81 -5.61 5.11
N SER A 175 12.75 -4.87 6.22
CA SER A 175 13.50 -3.64 6.41
C SER A 175 13.86 -3.46 7.87
N GLN A 176 14.95 -2.76 8.17
CA GLN A 176 15.29 -2.38 9.53
C GLN A 176 14.83 -0.95 9.81
N SER A 177 13.99 -0.77 10.82
CA SER A 177 13.57 0.56 11.25
C SER A 177 14.73 1.33 11.90
N ASP A 178 14.63 2.66 11.96
CA ASP A 178 15.62 3.50 12.66
C ASP A 178 15.66 3.24 14.18
N LYS A 179 14.65 2.55 14.73
CA LYS A 179 14.65 2.07 16.12
C LYS A 179 15.43 0.75 16.29
N GLY A 180 15.94 0.17 15.21
CA GLY A 180 16.74 -1.05 15.19
C GLY A 180 15.95 -2.35 15.01
N GLY A 181 14.61 -2.32 15.16
CA GLY A 181 13.77 -3.51 14.94
C GLY A 181 13.61 -3.84 13.47
N ILE A 182 13.62 -5.12 13.11
CA ILE A 182 13.35 -5.60 11.76
C ILE A 182 11.84 -5.65 11.57
N VAL A 183 11.33 -4.93 10.57
CA VAL A 183 9.92 -4.87 10.19
C VAL A 183 9.70 -5.79 9.01
N LEU A 184 8.74 -6.70 9.16
CA LEU A 184 8.43 -7.74 8.18
C LEU A 184 6.93 -7.83 7.93
N GLY A 185 6.59 -8.39 6.78
CA GLY A 185 5.24 -8.81 6.44
C GLY A 185 5.22 -9.53 5.11
N GLY A 186 4.03 -9.89 4.65
CA GLY A 186 3.85 -10.63 3.42
C GLY A 186 2.43 -10.52 2.88
N ASP A 187 1.90 -11.64 2.40
CA ASP A 187 0.54 -11.72 1.84
C ASP A 187 -0.55 -11.25 2.82
N PRO A 188 -1.64 -10.67 2.30
CA PRO A 188 -2.86 -10.55 3.07
C PRO A 188 -3.47 -11.93 3.35
N ASP A 189 -4.47 -11.94 4.22
CA ASP A 189 -5.15 -13.15 4.64
C ASP A 189 -6.01 -13.79 3.52
N GLN A 190 -6.30 -13.04 2.44
CA GLN A 190 -7.04 -13.45 1.24
C GLN A 190 -8.50 -13.85 1.49
N PHE A 191 -9.15 -13.17 2.44
CA PHE A 191 -10.60 -13.20 2.62
C PHE A 191 -11.12 -11.86 3.15
N PRO A 192 -12.41 -11.53 2.91
CA PRO A 192 -13.01 -10.31 3.43
C PRO A 192 -12.99 -10.29 4.96
N SER A 193 -12.39 -9.26 5.56
CA SER A 193 -12.33 -9.10 7.01
C SER A 193 -12.01 -7.68 7.46
N TYR A 194 -12.75 -7.21 8.48
CA TYR A 194 -12.51 -5.97 9.21
C TYR A 194 -11.93 -6.21 10.61
N ALA A 195 -11.57 -7.45 10.95
CA ALA A 195 -11.26 -7.85 12.32
C ALA A 195 -9.97 -7.22 12.88
N GLN A 196 -9.13 -6.62 12.01
CA GLN A 196 -7.78 -6.15 12.37
C GLN A 196 -7.00 -7.20 13.19
N ARG A 197 -7.21 -8.46 12.82
CA ARG A 197 -6.50 -9.64 13.30
C ARG A 197 -6.48 -10.66 12.18
N GLY A 198 -5.31 -11.20 11.90
CA GLY A 198 -5.17 -12.23 10.88
C GLY A 198 -4.84 -13.62 11.41
N LEU A 199 -4.69 -14.55 10.48
CA LEU A 199 -4.41 -15.96 10.70
C LEU A 199 -2.92 -16.19 11.06
N PRO A 200 -2.60 -16.93 12.14
CA PRO A 200 -1.21 -17.25 12.49
C PRO A 200 -0.39 -17.91 11.36
N PRO A 201 -0.94 -18.83 10.53
CA PRO A 201 -0.17 -19.42 9.42
C PRO A 201 0.39 -18.41 8.40
N ARG A 202 -0.26 -17.26 8.19
CA ARG A 202 0.25 -16.21 7.28
C ARG A 202 1.50 -15.54 7.86
N LEU A 203 1.48 -15.30 9.16
CA LEU A 203 2.61 -14.76 9.91
C LEU A 203 3.78 -15.75 9.92
N GLU A 204 3.50 -17.03 10.19
CA GLU A 204 4.49 -18.11 10.20
C GLU A 204 5.15 -18.31 8.84
N LYS A 205 4.37 -18.27 7.75
CA LYS A 205 4.87 -18.30 6.37
C LYS A 205 5.85 -17.15 6.11
N ALA A 206 5.42 -15.90 6.36
CA ALA A 206 6.25 -14.73 6.13
C ALA A 206 7.55 -14.74 6.97
N ALA A 207 7.48 -15.24 8.21
CA ALA A 207 8.66 -15.42 9.06
C ALA A 207 9.60 -16.51 8.50
N ALA A 208 9.07 -17.64 8.04
CA ALA A 208 9.85 -18.71 7.44
C ALA A 208 10.56 -18.25 6.16
N GLU A 209 9.88 -17.49 5.31
CA GLU A 209 10.46 -16.91 4.09
C GLU A 209 11.54 -15.89 4.41
N ALA A 210 11.31 -15.01 5.39
CA ALA A 210 12.31 -14.05 5.84
C ALA A 210 13.58 -14.72 6.39
N ILE A 211 13.42 -15.80 7.17
CA ILE A 211 14.54 -16.59 7.70
C ILE A 211 15.26 -17.34 6.58
N ALA A 212 14.53 -17.86 5.60
CA ALA A 212 15.13 -18.50 4.43
C ALA A 212 15.94 -17.52 3.58
N LEU A 213 15.49 -16.27 3.47
CA LEU A 213 16.23 -15.20 2.78
C LEU A 213 17.42 -14.69 3.61
N VAL A 214 17.24 -14.46 4.91
CA VAL A 214 18.23 -13.86 5.80
C VAL A 214 18.37 -14.75 7.05
N PRO A 215 19.21 -15.81 7.02
CA PRO A 215 19.31 -16.80 8.10
C PRO A 215 19.67 -16.21 9.48
N ALA A 216 20.35 -15.06 9.50
CA ALA A 216 20.68 -14.33 10.71
C ALA A 216 19.44 -13.91 11.54
N LEU A 217 18.26 -13.83 10.90
CA LEU A 217 17.00 -13.49 11.59
C LEU A 217 16.47 -14.62 12.48
N SER A 218 16.93 -15.87 12.30
CA SER A 218 16.40 -17.07 12.98
C SER A 218 16.47 -17.04 14.52
N ARG A 219 17.33 -16.19 15.09
CA ARG A 219 17.51 -16.07 16.54
C ARG A 219 16.85 -14.84 17.14
N LEU A 220 16.26 -13.97 16.31
CA LEU A 220 15.58 -12.77 16.79
C LEU A 220 14.20 -13.13 17.34
N ARG A 221 13.79 -12.45 18.41
CA ARG A 221 12.44 -12.60 18.95
C ARG A 221 11.48 -11.66 18.24
N MET A 222 10.34 -12.19 17.84
CA MET A 222 9.19 -11.37 17.48
C MET A 222 8.65 -10.68 18.74
N VAL A 223 8.67 -9.36 18.77
CA VAL A 223 8.20 -8.56 19.90
C VAL A 223 6.70 -8.26 19.76
N ARG A 224 6.23 -8.05 18.53
CA ARG A 224 4.84 -7.74 18.26
C ARG A 224 4.48 -8.09 16.82
N CYS A 225 3.27 -8.60 16.65
CA CYS A 225 2.55 -8.61 15.38
C CYS A 225 1.29 -7.75 15.51
N TRP A 226 0.82 -7.25 14.38
CA TRP A 226 -0.44 -6.51 14.27
C TRP A 226 -1.00 -6.72 12.87
N SER A 227 -2.22 -6.24 12.65
CA SER A 227 -2.76 -6.16 11.30
C SER A 227 -3.60 -4.92 11.10
N GLY A 228 -3.72 -4.54 9.83
CA GLY A 228 -4.61 -3.48 9.38
C GLY A 228 -5.64 -4.02 8.40
N THR A 229 -6.56 -3.16 7.99
CA THR A 229 -7.56 -3.45 6.97
C THR A 229 -7.25 -2.65 5.71
N THR A 230 -7.05 -3.35 4.60
CA THR A 230 -6.77 -2.77 3.28
C THR A 230 -8.00 -2.89 2.40
N ASP A 231 -8.39 -1.83 1.72
CA ASP A 231 -9.40 -1.85 0.65
C ASP A 231 -8.75 -2.25 -0.67
N MET A 232 -8.99 -3.49 -1.06
CA MET A 232 -8.38 -4.14 -2.22
C MET A 232 -9.26 -3.98 -3.45
N SER A 233 -8.77 -3.30 -4.49
CA SER A 233 -9.40 -3.31 -5.81
C SER A 233 -9.05 -4.59 -6.58
N PHE A 234 -9.86 -4.93 -7.58
CA PHE A 234 -9.67 -6.12 -8.41
C PHE A 234 -8.31 -6.11 -9.15
N ASP A 235 -7.90 -4.96 -9.69
CA ASP A 235 -6.71 -4.83 -10.52
C ASP A 235 -5.45 -4.44 -9.72
N GLY A 236 -5.56 -4.33 -8.39
CA GLY A 236 -4.47 -3.87 -7.54
C GLY A 236 -4.16 -2.37 -7.60
N SER A 237 -4.86 -1.63 -8.46
CA SER A 237 -4.68 -0.19 -8.67
C SER A 237 -5.69 0.65 -7.89
N PRO A 238 -5.33 1.88 -7.46
CA PRO A 238 -6.21 2.74 -6.69
C PRO A 238 -7.44 3.19 -7.47
N ILE A 239 -8.42 3.73 -6.74
CA ILE A 239 -9.59 4.41 -7.30
C ILE A 239 -9.55 5.86 -6.83
N ILE A 240 -9.34 6.79 -7.77
CA ILE A 240 -9.39 8.23 -7.55
C ILE A 240 -10.46 8.78 -8.51
N SER A 241 -11.69 8.92 -8.03
CA SER A 241 -12.85 9.12 -8.91
C SER A 241 -13.94 9.96 -8.29
N ALA A 242 -14.69 10.68 -9.13
CA ALA A 242 -16.05 11.09 -8.79
C ALA A 242 -16.94 9.85 -8.64
N LEU A 243 -17.95 9.94 -7.78
CA LEU A 243 -18.94 8.89 -7.58
C LEU A 243 -20.28 9.28 -8.25
N PRO A 244 -21.23 8.35 -8.39
CA PRO A 244 -22.52 8.62 -9.04
C PRO A 244 -23.39 9.70 -8.36
N VAL A 245 -23.10 10.05 -7.10
CA VAL A 245 -23.74 11.18 -6.40
C VAL A 245 -22.92 12.44 -6.68
N ASP A 246 -23.55 13.47 -7.23
CA ASP A 246 -22.85 14.71 -7.59
C ASP A 246 -22.21 15.36 -6.35
N GLY A 247 -20.97 15.84 -6.49
CA GLY A 247 -20.16 16.37 -5.40
C GLY A 247 -19.56 15.34 -4.44
N LEU A 248 -19.77 14.03 -4.64
CA LEU A 248 -19.16 12.97 -3.85
C LEU A 248 -17.99 12.30 -4.60
N TYR A 249 -16.87 12.10 -3.92
CA TYR A 249 -15.64 11.60 -4.53
C TYR A 249 -15.01 10.50 -3.67
N LEU A 250 -14.21 9.63 -4.29
CA LEU A 250 -13.48 8.55 -3.64
C LEU A 250 -11.98 8.65 -3.92
N ASN A 251 -11.19 8.44 -2.88
CA ASN A 251 -9.77 8.10 -2.93
C ASN A 251 -9.55 6.88 -2.04
N GLY A 252 -9.53 5.71 -2.65
CA GLY A 252 -9.46 4.42 -1.97
C GLY A 252 -8.92 3.33 -2.91
N GLY A 253 -9.07 2.07 -2.53
CA GLY A 253 -8.59 0.95 -3.36
C GLY A 253 -7.07 0.89 -3.48
N TRP A 254 -6.32 1.53 -2.58
CA TRP A 254 -4.85 1.55 -2.62
C TRP A 254 -4.22 0.20 -2.27
N CYS A 255 -5.05 -0.80 -1.98
CA CYS A 255 -4.64 -2.13 -1.59
C CYS A 255 -3.63 -2.05 -0.43
N TYR A 256 -2.52 -2.77 -0.53
CA TYR A 256 -1.41 -2.73 0.42
C TYR A 256 -0.33 -1.70 0.04
N GLY A 257 -0.58 -0.85 -0.96
CA GLY A 257 0.40 0.03 -1.58
C GLY A 257 0.30 1.51 -1.23
N GLY A 258 -0.70 1.94 -0.45
CA GLY A 258 -1.07 3.36 -0.29
C GLY A 258 -0.08 4.26 0.44
N PHE A 259 0.78 3.72 1.31
CA PHE A 259 1.71 4.55 2.08
C PHE A 259 2.72 5.31 1.20
N LYS A 260 3.33 4.61 0.23
CA LYS A 260 4.30 5.23 -0.68
C LYS A 260 3.66 6.35 -1.52
N ALA A 261 2.36 6.23 -1.78
CA ALA A 261 1.61 7.10 -2.65
C ALA A 261 0.99 8.30 -1.93
N THR A 262 1.06 8.39 -0.59
CA THR A 262 0.39 9.45 0.18
C THR A 262 0.57 10.87 -0.41
N PRO A 263 1.78 11.33 -0.79
CA PRO A 263 1.94 12.65 -1.40
C PRO A 263 1.25 12.78 -2.78
N GLY A 264 1.48 11.82 -3.68
CA GLY A 264 0.93 11.85 -5.04
C GLY A 264 -0.59 11.66 -5.06
N SER A 265 -1.11 10.82 -4.17
CA SER A 265 -2.53 10.59 -3.93
C SER A 265 -3.23 11.87 -3.49
N GLY A 266 -2.73 12.53 -2.44
CA GLY A 266 -3.29 13.79 -1.97
C GLY A 266 -3.26 14.89 -3.04
N TYR A 267 -2.15 15.03 -3.75
CA TYR A 267 -1.99 16.01 -4.83
C TYR A 267 -2.94 15.79 -6.01
N ALA A 268 -3.06 14.54 -6.47
CA ALA A 268 -3.94 14.21 -7.59
C ALA A 268 -5.42 14.33 -7.18
N TYR A 269 -5.75 13.91 -5.96
CA TYR A 269 -7.11 13.95 -5.44
C TYR A 269 -7.60 15.36 -5.10
N SER A 270 -6.72 16.24 -4.61
CA SER A 270 -7.09 17.63 -4.33
C SER A 270 -7.53 18.38 -5.59
N THR A 271 -6.93 18.07 -6.75
CA THR A 271 -7.36 18.63 -8.04
C THR A 271 -8.79 18.21 -8.36
N LEU A 272 -9.08 16.90 -8.25
CA LEU A 272 -10.42 16.36 -8.48
C LEU A 272 -11.46 16.99 -7.54
N LEU A 273 -11.14 17.10 -6.24
CA LEU A 273 -12.01 17.76 -5.27
C LEU A 273 -12.23 19.23 -5.57
N ALA A 274 -11.21 19.97 -6.02
CA ALA A 274 -11.31 21.40 -6.27
C ALA A 274 -12.06 21.73 -7.57
N THR A 275 -11.82 20.99 -8.65
CA THR A 275 -12.31 21.33 -10.00
C THR A 275 -13.45 20.44 -10.47
N GLY A 276 -13.56 19.21 -9.94
CA GLY A 276 -14.43 18.16 -10.47
C GLY A 276 -13.78 17.34 -11.58
N GLU A 277 -12.59 17.71 -12.04
CA GLU A 277 -11.87 17.06 -13.13
C GLU A 277 -10.64 16.30 -12.60
N PRO A 278 -10.39 15.06 -13.06
CA PRO A 278 -9.25 14.28 -12.60
C PRO A 278 -7.93 14.91 -13.07
N HIS A 279 -6.97 14.98 -12.14
CA HIS A 279 -5.57 15.27 -12.47
C HIS A 279 -5.05 14.26 -13.50
N ALA A 280 -4.11 14.64 -14.37
CA ALA A 280 -3.57 13.76 -15.41
C ALA A 280 -3.08 12.40 -14.87
N LEU A 281 -2.39 12.42 -13.72
CA LEU A 281 -1.94 11.21 -13.01
C LEU A 281 -3.09 10.32 -12.49
N ALA A 282 -4.27 10.88 -12.22
CA ALA A 282 -5.42 10.14 -11.70
C ALA A 282 -6.33 9.59 -12.80
N ARG A 283 -6.24 10.09 -14.04
CA ARG A 283 -7.16 9.73 -15.13
C ARG A 283 -7.28 8.22 -15.36
N PRO A 284 -6.20 7.42 -15.37
CA PRO A 284 -6.31 5.97 -15.55
C PRO A 284 -6.97 5.24 -14.37
N PHE A 285 -7.10 5.91 -13.21
CA PHE A 285 -7.56 5.33 -11.95
C PHE A 285 -9.02 5.70 -11.62
N GLY A 286 -9.79 6.12 -12.62
CA GLY A 286 -11.24 6.35 -12.51
C GLY A 286 -12.01 5.05 -12.22
N LEU A 287 -13.22 5.18 -11.67
CA LEU A 287 -14.11 4.04 -11.38
C LEU A 287 -14.67 3.40 -12.67
N ASP A 288 -14.79 4.18 -13.74
CA ASP A 288 -15.28 3.80 -15.07
C ASP A 288 -14.39 2.77 -15.78
N ARG A 289 -13.11 2.64 -15.37
CA ARG A 289 -12.19 1.65 -15.94
C ARG A 289 -12.67 0.20 -15.76
N PHE A 290 -13.40 -0.09 -14.68
CA PHE A 290 -13.97 -1.41 -14.45
C PHE A 290 -15.15 -1.72 -15.37
N ALA A 291 -15.94 -0.71 -15.73
CA ALA A 291 -17.05 -0.87 -16.66
C ALA A 291 -16.58 -0.98 -18.12
N SER A 292 -15.51 -0.25 -18.48
CA SER A 292 -14.92 -0.28 -19.82
C SER A 292 -13.96 -1.45 -20.05
N GLY A 293 -13.51 -2.13 -18.99
CA GLY A 293 -12.49 -3.19 -19.06
C GLY A 293 -11.06 -2.66 -19.22
N ALA A 294 -10.84 -1.36 -19.11
CA ALA A 294 -9.52 -0.73 -19.19
C ALA A 294 -8.77 -0.79 -17.83
N THR A 295 -8.68 -2.00 -17.26
CA THR A 295 -8.06 -2.22 -15.94
C THR A 295 -6.56 -1.91 -15.96
N VAL A 296 -6.04 -1.42 -14.83
CA VAL A 296 -4.61 -1.18 -14.65
C VAL A 296 -4.09 -2.27 -13.71
N ASP A 297 -3.68 -3.39 -14.30
CA ASP A 297 -3.31 -4.59 -13.54
C ASP A 297 -1.90 -4.49 -12.94
N GLU A 298 -1.86 -4.36 -11.62
CA GLU A 298 -0.65 -4.40 -10.79
C GLU A 298 -0.62 -5.69 -9.94
N ALA A 299 -1.30 -6.74 -10.43
CA ALA A 299 -1.41 -8.09 -9.86
C ALA A 299 -2.03 -8.14 -8.44
N GLY A 300 -2.77 -7.10 -8.02
CA GLY A 300 -3.36 -7.04 -6.69
C GLY A 300 -4.27 -8.23 -6.37
N VAL A 301 -4.19 -8.76 -5.15
CA VAL A 301 -4.98 -9.92 -4.69
C VAL A 301 -6.35 -9.51 -4.12
N GLY A 302 -7.01 -8.56 -4.78
CA GLY A 302 -8.34 -8.08 -4.38
C GLY A 302 -9.46 -9.07 -4.67
N PRO A 303 -10.71 -8.62 -4.88
CA PRO A 303 -11.82 -9.52 -5.10
C PRO A 303 -11.54 -10.41 -6.33
N MET A 304 -11.35 -11.71 -6.10
CA MET A 304 -11.31 -12.69 -7.17
C MET A 304 -12.72 -12.74 -7.77
N PRO A 305 -12.91 -12.47 -9.07
CA PRO A 305 -14.20 -12.72 -9.70
C PRO A 305 -14.40 -14.23 -9.59
N GLN A 306 -15.29 -14.65 -8.67
CA GLN A 306 -15.87 -15.98 -8.77
C GLN A 306 -16.63 -15.98 -10.09
N LEU A 307 -15.98 -16.44 -11.16
CA LEU A 307 -16.63 -16.85 -12.38
C LEU A 307 -17.55 -18.00 -11.98
N ARG A 308 -18.77 -17.66 -11.57
CA ARG A 308 -19.90 -18.59 -11.46
C ARG A 308 -20.62 -18.62 -12.78
#